data_AF-A0A7S1XDF2-F1
#
_entry.id   AF-A0A7S1XDF2-F1
#
_cell.length_a   1.000
_cell.length_b   1.000
_cell.length_c   1.000
_cell.angle_alpha   90.00
_cell.angle_beta   90.00
_cell.angle_gamma   90.00
#
_symmetry.space_group_name_H-M   'P 1'
#
loop_
_entity.id
_entity.type
_entity.pdbx_description
1 polymer ?
#
loop_
_entity_poly.entity_id
_entity_poly.type
_entity_poly.pdbx_seq_one_letter_code
_entity_poly.pdbx_strand_id
1 'polypeptide(L)'
;QRGFASHRRGCRALLKSMERDVDGFRQSFSDAVHRILLIQSQEPSVERIVEFIGLFVAECEANEQSQREIPSQEREDPSFCSFFFRHLLRLSSVQGRSVRFRVLQLLARILKNLGEGVELEGVEP
;
A
#
# COMPACT_ATOMS: atom_id res chain seq x y z
N GLN A 1 -4.03 0.63 -14.14
CA GLN A 1 -3.95 1.71 -15.16
C GLN A 1 -5.16 1.76 -16.10
N ARG A 2 -5.58 0.65 -16.76
CA ARG A 2 -6.68 0.67 -17.74
C ARG A 2 -8.10 0.72 -17.13
N GLY A 3 -8.31 0.30 -15.88
CA GLY A 3 -9.60 0.42 -15.16
C GLY A 3 -9.60 -0.29 -13.80
N PHE A 4 -10.57 0.05 -12.93
CA PHE A 4 -10.67 -0.49 -11.56
C PHE A 4 -11.08 -1.96 -11.50
N ALA A 5 -11.82 -2.46 -12.50
CA ALA A 5 -12.31 -3.84 -12.55
C ALA A 5 -11.20 -4.91 -12.50
N SER A 6 -9.98 -4.56 -12.92
CA SER A 6 -8.83 -5.47 -12.87
C SER A 6 -8.00 -5.36 -11.58
N HIS A 7 -8.27 -4.39 -10.70
CA HIS A 7 -7.45 -4.14 -9.51
C HIS A 7 -7.44 -5.35 -8.57
N ARG A 8 -8.59 -5.97 -8.30
CA ARG A 8 -8.64 -7.20 -7.47
C ARG A 8 -7.82 -8.34 -8.04
N ARG A 9 -7.84 -8.54 -9.36
CA ARG A 9 -7.01 -9.56 -10.02
C ARG A 9 -5.53 -9.21 -9.92
N GLY A 10 -5.19 -7.93 -10.08
CA GLY A 10 -3.83 -7.42 -9.90
C GLY A 10 -3.31 -7.63 -8.49
N CYS A 11 -4.12 -7.34 -7.46
CA CYS A 11 -3.73 -7.52 -6.06
C CYS A 11 -3.38 -9.00 -5.77
N ARG A 12 -4.24 -9.94 -6.19
CA ARG A 12 -3.96 -11.38 -6.04
C ARG A 12 -2.68 -11.83 -6.75
N ALA A 13 -2.41 -11.28 -7.93
CA ALA A 13 -1.19 -11.62 -8.67
C ALA A 13 0.07 -11.08 -7.97
N LEU A 14 0.00 -9.87 -7.41
CA LEU A 14 1.09 -9.28 -6.64
C LEU A 14 1.32 -9.99 -5.30
N LEU A 15 0.26 -10.35 -4.58
CA LEU A 15 0.37 -11.15 -3.34
C LEU A 15 1.13 -12.45 -3.60
N LYS A 16 0.74 -13.20 -4.64
CA LYS A 16 1.47 -14.43 -5.06
C LYS A 16 2.91 -14.16 -5.50
N SER A 17 3.23 -12.96 -5.95
CA SER A 17 4.61 -12.59 -6.29
C SER A 17 5.42 -12.32 -5.02
N MET A 18 4.83 -11.62 -4.05
CA MET A 18 5.44 -11.30 -2.77
C MET A 18 5.73 -12.56 -1.95
N GLU A 19 4.84 -13.55 -1.96
CA GLU A 19 5.02 -14.84 -1.27
C GLU A 19 6.23 -15.64 -1.77
N ARG A 20 6.70 -15.39 -3.01
CA ARG A 20 7.84 -16.11 -3.60
C ARG A 20 9.19 -15.50 -3.25
N ASP A 21 9.25 -14.18 -3.12
CA ASP A 21 10.45 -13.42 -2.79
C ASP A 21 10.03 -12.08 -2.18
N VAL A 22 10.00 -12.03 -0.85
CA VAL A 22 9.50 -10.88 -0.10
C VAL A 22 10.41 -9.67 -0.31
N ASP A 23 11.72 -9.84 -0.21
CA ASP A 23 12.67 -8.73 -0.26
C ASP A 23 12.84 -8.19 -1.69
N GLY A 24 12.96 -9.08 -2.68
CA GLY A 24 12.98 -8.67 -4.08
C GLY A 24 11.67 -7.99 -4.52
N PHE A 25 10.53 -8.45 -3.99
CA PHE A 25 9.24 -7.78 -4.21
C PHE A 25 9.21 -6.40 -3.56
N ARG A 26 9.59 -6.28 -2.29
CA ARG A 26 9.63 -4.99 -1.56
C ARG A 26 10.44 -3.95 -2.31
N GLN A 27 11.64 -4.32 -2.77
CA GLN A 27 12.50 -3.45 -3.56
C GLN A 27 11.86 -3.05 -4.89
N SER A 28 11.41 -4.03 -5.67
CA SER A 28 10.82 -3.80 -6.99
C SER A 28 9.54 -2.97 -6.92
N PHE A 29 8.72 -3.20 -5.89
CA PHE A 29 7.50 -2.44 -5.64
C PHE A 29 7.80 -0.99 -5.27
N SER A 30 8.75 -0.77 -4.36
CA SER A 30 9.22 0.58 -4.01
C SER A 30 9.75 1.36 -5.21
N ASP A 31 10.55 0.71 -6.06
CA ASP A 31 11.10 1.33 -7.27
C ASP A 31 10.00 1.71 -8.27
N ALA A 32 8.99 0.85 -8.42
CA ALA A 32 7.83 1.14 -9.27
C ALA A 32 7.00 2.31 -8.73
N VAL A 33 6.77 2.36 -7.40
CA VAL A 33 6.06 3.46 -6.74
C VAL A 33 6.83 4.77 -6.88
N HIS A 34 8.16 4.75 -6.76
CA HIS A 34 8.98 5.95 -6.88
C HIS A 34 8.74 6.69 -8.20
N ARG A 35 8.59 5.96 -9.31
CA ARG A 35 8.27 6.55 -10.62
C ARG A 35 6.96 7.32 -10.63
N ILE A 36 5.96 6.87 -9.85
CA ILE A 36 4.66 7.54 -9.70
C ILE A 36 4.80 8.81 -8.86
N LEU A 37 5.67 8.81 -7.85
CA LEU A 37 5.89 9.97 -6.98
C LEU A 37 6.48 11.18 -7.73
N LEU A 38 7.18 10.93 -8.83
CA LEU A 38 7.77 11.98 -9.67
C LEU A 38 6.76 12.66 -10.60
N ILE A 39 5.56 12.09 -10.76
CA ILE A 39 4.55 12.62 -11.68
C ILE A 39 3.73 13.73 -11.01
N GLN A 40 3.85 14.94 -11.54
CA GLN A 40 3.16 16.13 -11.02
C GLN A 40 1.74 16.29 -11.56
N SER A 41 1.43 15.72 -12.73
CA SER A 41 0.11 15.83 -13.36
C SER A 41 -0.92 14.94 -12.64
N GLN A 42 -2.12 15.48 -12.37
CA GLN A 42 -3.25 14.72 -11.80
C GLN A 42 -3.99 13.96 -12.89
N GLU A 43 -3.25 13.16 -13.67
CA GLU A 43 -3.86 12.39 -14.74
C GLU A 43 -4.69 11.22 -14.19
N PRO A 44 -5.86 10.91 -14.78
CA PRO A 44 -6.70 9.79 -14.35
C PRO A 44 -5.98 8.43 -14.35
N SER A 45 -4.94 8.27 -15.17
CA SER A 45 -4.08 7.08 -15.21
C SER A 45 -3.27 6.93 -13.91
N VAL A 46 -2.68 8.03 -13.42
CA VAL A 46 -1.87 8.11 -12.21
C VAL A 46 -2.75 7.91 -10.98
N GLU A 47 -3.89 8.59 -10.92
CA GLU A 47 -4.83 8.45 -9.81
C GLU A 47 -5.35 7.01 -9.66
N ARG A 48 -5.56 6.30 -10.77
CA ARG A 48 -5.89 4.86 -10.74
C ARG A 48 -4.76 4.00 -10.18
N ILE A 49 -3.50 4.39 -10.37
CA ILE A 49 -2.35 3.67 -9.79
C ILE A 49 -2.27 3.94 -8.29
N VAL A 50 -2.47 5.19 -7.86
CA VAL A 50 -2.55 5.56 -6.44
C VAL A 50 -3.65 4.76 -5.73
N GLU A 51 -4.83 4.66 -6.35
CA GLU A 51 -5.92 3.81 -5.83
C GLU A 51 -5.49 2.34 -5.71
N PHE A 52 -4.88 1.81 -6.77
CA PHE A 52 -4.44 0.42 -6.80
C PHE A 52 -3.40 0.11 -5.72
N ILE A 53 -2.43 1.01 -5.51
CA ILE A 53 -1.41 0.84 -4.46
C ILE A 53 -2.08 0.82 -3.09
N GLY A 54 -3.00 1.75 -2.82
CA GLY A 54 -3.73 1.80 -1.56
C GLY A 54 -4.51 0.51 -1.29
N LEU A 55 -5.26 0.02 -2.29
CA LEU A 55 -6.00 -1.23 -2.19
C LEU A 55 -5.05 -2.41 -1.95
N PHE A 56 -3.96 -2.50 -2.71
CA PHE A 56 -3.01 -3.61 -2.58
C PHE A 56 -2.36 -3.67 -1.21
N VAL A 57 -1.96 -2.54 -0.63
CA VAL A 57 -1.36 -2.49 0.71
C VAL A 57 -2.38 -2.94 1.78
N ALA A 58 -3.65 -2.54 1.65
CA ALA A 58 -4.70 -2.99 2.55
C ALA A 58 -4.98 -4.50 2.43
N GLU A 59 -5.00 -5.03 1.21
CA GLU A 59 -5.13 -6.48 0.96
C GLU A 59 -3.93 -7.26 1.52
N CYS A 60 -2.71 -6.71 1.50
CA CYS A 60 -1.56 -7.32 2.16
C CYS A 60 -1.77 -7.42 3.67
N GLU A 61 -2.23 -6.34 4.31
CA GLU A 61 -2.50 -6.33 5.75
C GLU A 61 -3.61 -7.33 6.13
N ALA A 62 -4.72 -7.36 5.38
CA ALA A 62 -5.82 -8.30 5.62
C ALA A 62 -5.41 -9.77 5.40
N ASN A 63 -4.65 -10.05 4.33
CA ASN A 63 -4.13 -11.39 4.06
C ASN A 63 -3.14 -11.83 5.14
N GLU A 64 -2.24 -10.93 5.54
CA GLU A 64 -1.34 -11.16 6.64
C GLU A 64 -2.12 -11.48 7.92
N GLN A 65 -3.07 -10.66 8.36
CA GLN A 65 -3.89 -10.93 9.55
C GLN A 65 -4.64 -12.27 9.49
N SER A 66 -5.19 -12.62 8.33
CA SER A 66 -5.96 -13.86 8.15
C SER A 66 -5.11 -15.14 8.25
N GLN A 67 -3.81 -15.05 7.98
CA GLN A 67 -2.89 -16.19 7.99
C GLN A 67 -2.19 -16.36 9.36
N ARG A 68 -2.56 -15.62 10.40
CA ARG A 68 -1.71 -15.46 11.60
C ARG A 68 -2.38 -15.90 12.90
N GLU A 69 -1.69 -16.80 13.61
CA GLU A 69 -1.99 -17.17 15.00
C GLU A 69 -1.26 -16.27 16.02
N ILE A 70 -0.12 -15.65 15.63
CA ILE A 70 0.73 -14.83 16.51
C ILE A 70 0.42 -13.33 16.33
N PRO A 71 0.15 -12.57 17.42
CA PRO A 71 -0.09 -11.13 17.39
C PRO A 71 0.99 -10.35 16.65
N SER A 72 0.60 -9.29 15.95
CA SER A 72 1.49 -8.44 15.15
C SER A 72 2.60 -7.74 15.96
N GLN A 73 2.45 -7.61 17.28
CA GLN A 73 3.43 -6.98 18.18
C GLN A 73 4.65 -7.88 18.49
N GLU A 74 4.56 -9.19 18.27
CA GLU A 74 5.61 -10.16 18.63
C GLU A 74 6.48 -10.60 17.45
N ARG A 75 6.34 -9.95 16.29
CA ARG A 75 7.09 -10.32 15.07
C ARG A 75 8.45 -9.66 15.01
N GLU A 76 9.46 -10.46 14.64
CA GLU A 76 10.80 -9.95 14.30
C GLU A 76 10.78 -9.11 12.99
N ASP A 77 9.98 -9.52 11.99
CA ASP A 77 9.87 -8.82 10.72
C ASP A 77 8.62 -7.92 10.62
N PRO A 78 8.76 -6.66 10.15
CA PRO A 78 7.62 -5.78 9.95
C PRO A 78 6.71 -6.30 8.83
N SER A 79 5.39 -6.15 9.00
CA SER A 79 4.40 -6.40 7.94
C SER A 79 4.76 -5.62 6.67
N PHE A 80 4.30 -6.09 5.50
CA PHE A 80 4.49 -5.32 4.26
C PHE A 80 3.92 -3.90 4.40
N CYS A 81 2.76 -3.76 5.03
CA CYS A 81 2.13 -2.48 5.34
C CYS A 81 3.07 -1.59 6.17
N SER A 82 3.59 -2.09 7.30
CA SER A 82 4.51 -1.34 8.19
C SER A 82 5.82 -0.96 7.48
N PHE A 83 6.41 -1.88 6.72
CA PHE A 83 7.56 -1.63 5.86
C PHE A 83 7.28 -0.47 4.90
N PHE A 84 6.14 -0.52 4.20
CA PHE A 84 5.80 0.44 3.16
C PHE A 84 5.46 1.82 3.74
N PHE A 85 4.78 1.89 4.89
CA PHE A 85 4.57 3.14 5.64
C PHE A 85 5.91 3.79 6.00
N ARG A 86 6.86 3.02 6.57
CA ARG A 86 8.21 3.53 6.89
C ARG A 86 8.95 4.02 5.65
N HIS A 87 8.84 3.30 4.54
CA HIS A 87 9.43 3.70 3.27
C HIS A 87 8.86 5.04 2.76
N LEU A 88 7.54 5.18 2.75
CA LEU A 88 6.85 6.41 2.35
C LEU A 88 7.21 7.59 3.26
N LEU A 89 7.17 7.41 4.59
CA LEU A 89 7.52 8.45 5.57
C LEU A 89 8.98 8.91 5.44
N ARG A 90 9.89 8.00 5.10
CA ARG A 90 11.27 8.38 4.77
C ARG A 90 11.30 9.25 3.51
N LEU A 91 10.60 8.87 2.44
CA LEU A 91 10.58 9.67 1.21
C LEU A 91 9.99 11.08 1.44
N SER A 92 8.98 11.24 2.29
CA SER A 92 8.41 12.56 2.57
C SER A 92 9.35 13.49 3.35
N SER A 93 10.31 12.96 4.12
CA SER A 93 11.23 13.79 4.91
C SER A 93 12.44 14.29 4.11
N VAL A 94 12.87 13.57 3.06
CA VAL A 94 14.06 13.91 2.27
C VAL A 94 13.77 14.52 0.88
N GLN A 95 12.54 14.39 0.35
CA GLN A 95 12.26 14.74 -1.04
C GLN A 95 11.51 16.08 -1.23
N GLY A 96 11.53 16.56 -2.47
CA GLY A 96 10.90 17.83 -2.87
C GLY A 96 9.37 17.86 -2.71
N ARG A 97 8.78 19.06 -2.84
CA ARG A 97 7.34 19.31 -2.62
C ARG A 97 6.41 18.36 -3.38
N SER A 98 6.74 18.04 -4.64
CA SER A 98 5.92 17.17 -5.49
C SER A 98 5.88 15.73 -4.97
N VAL A 99 7.04 15.19 -4.55
CA VAL A 99 7.11 13.85 -3.94
C VAL A 99 6.35 13.84 -2.62
N ARG A 100 6.51 14.86 -1.78
CA ARG A 100 5.76 14.98 -0.51
C ARG A 100 4.24 14.94 -0.73
N PHE A 101 3.73 15.68 -1.72
CA PHE A 101 2.32 15.65 -2.06
C PHE A 101 1.84 14.24 -2.42
N ARG A 102 2.57 13.53 -3.30
CA ARG A 102 2.22 12.17 -3.71
C ARG A 102 2.33 11.14 -2.59
N VAL A 103 3.34 11.28 -1.73
CA VAL A 103 3.49 10.43 -0.55
C VAL A 103 2.30 10.63 0.40
N LEU A 104 1.92 11.87 0.70
CA LEU A 104 0.77 12.16 1.55
C LEU A 104 -0.53 11.61 0.94
N GLN A 105 -0.68 11.73 -0.37
CA GLN A 105 -1.82 11.19 -1.10
C GLN A 105 -1.89 9.66 -0.97
N LEU A 106 -0.76 8.95 -1.12
CA LEU A 106 -0.69 7.50 -0.93
C LEU A 106 -0.99 7.10 0.51
N LEU A 107 -0.40 7.78 1.49
CA LEU A 107 -0.64 7.51 2.91
C LEU A 107 -2.13 7.66 3.26
N ALA A 108 -2.75 8.77 2.84
CA ALA A 108 -4.18 8.99 3.03
C ALA A 108 -5.03 7.89 2.37
N ARG A 109 -4.65 7.46 1.17
CA ARG A 109 -5.36 6.40 0.44
C ARG A 109 -5.22 5.03 1.11
N ILE A 110 -4.05 4.70 1.62
CA ILE A 110 -3.81 3.44 2.34
C ILE A 110 -4.63 3.44 3.64
N LEU A 111 -4.54 4.50 4.43
CA LEU A 111 -5.30 4.63 5.69
C LEU A 111 -6.81 4.51 5.47
N LYS A 112 -7.32 5.13 4.41
CA LYS A 112 -8.73 4.99 4.02
C LYS A 112 -9.11 3.53 3.75
N ASN A 113 -8.34 2.82 2.93
CA ASN A 113 -8.65 1.42 2.59
C ASN A 113 -8.47 0.47 3.78
N LEU A 114 -7.54 0.76 4.69
CA LEU A 114 -7.39 0.01 5.94
C LEU A 114 -8.61 0.21 6.84
N GLY A 115 -9.10 1.45 6.96
CA GLY A 115 -10.31 1.76 7.75
C GLY A 115 -11.59 1.21 7.16
N GLU A 116 -11.72 1.16 5.83
CA GLU A 116 -12.88 0.53 5.15
C GLU A 116 -12.90 -1.00 5.30
N GLY A 117 -11.74 -1.63 5.55
CA GLY A 117 -11.64 -3.06 5.88
C GLY A 117 -11.92 -3.39 7.35
N VAL A 118 -11.99 -2.36 8.21
CA VAL A 118 -12.46 -2.47 9.59
C VAL A 118 -13.94 -2.11 9.58
N GLU A 119 -14.82 -3.09 9.32
CA GLU A 119 -16.19 -2.95 9.78
C GLU A 119 -16.11 -2.73 11.29
N LEU A 120 -16.50 -1.55 11.75
CA LEU A 120 -16.63 -1.22 13.16
C LEU A 120 -17.71 -2.13 13.74
N GLU A 121 -17.33 -3.33 14.18
CA GLU A 121 -18.12 -4.10 15.13
C GLU A 121 -18.21 -3.26 16.41
N GLY A 122 -19.36 -2.59 16.55
CA GLY A 122 -19.90 -2.15 17.84
C GLY A 122 -19.34 -0.87 18.43
N VAL A 123 -19.82 0.28 17.95
CA VAL A 123 -20.29 1.32 18.88
C VAL A 123 -21.58 1.91 18.28
N GLU A 124 -22.72 1.34 18.67
CA GLU A 124 -23.99 2.09 18.59
C GLU A 124 -24.00 3.19 19.67
N PRO A 125 -24.68 4.32 19.42
CA PRO A 125 -24.69 5.50 20.31
C PRO A 125 -25.37 5.26 21.66
#